data_AF-A0A9E3LBJ8-F1
#
_entry.id   AF-A0A9E3LBJ8-F1
#
_cell.length_a   1.000
_cell.length_b   1.000
_cell.length_c   1.000
_cell.angle_alpha   90.00
_cell.angle_beta   90.00
_cell.angle_gamma   90.00
#
_symmetry.space_group_name_H-M   'P 1'
#
loop_
_entity.id
_entity.type
_entity.pdbx_description
1 polymer ?
#
loop_
_entity_poly.entity_id
_entity_poly.type
_entity_poly.pdbx_seq_one_letter_code
_entity_poly.pdbx_strand_id
1 'polypeptide(L)'
;MPTIAQVILQMEQYFRSKQTTQTQLAELRPENFFDSTAYDSQKRALEDRLRSDQRNLEQTLEQFDRFPPRHHMRHQAKLSDLHQAGNYEASVFIMTKFPDKGSPEADRLTQIIETVKKAIKASGYVPRIAQGPKYYRWLWDNVELYLLGCARGVAIVEARYLPELNPNVALEWGWMVGMGREVLFLRESSFKHDRADWAGLLSSSFDWDDYEPAISTAIAEFLPGQR
;
A
#
# COMPACT_ATOMS: atom_id res chain seq x y z
N MET A 1 -7.43 14.24 3.23
CA MET A 1 -6.90 13.82 4.54
C MET A 1 -6.93 14.99 5.50
N PRO A 2 -7.18 14.74 6.80
CA PRO A 2 -7.13 15.77 7.84
C PRO A 2 -5.70 16.36 7.98
N THR A 3 -5.59 17.65 8.29
CA THR A 3 -4.33 18.32 8.68
C THR A 3 -3.81 17.78 10.01
N ILE A 4 -2.55 18.06 10.36
CA ILE A 4 -2.00 17.74 11.70
C ILE A 4 -2.95 18.25 12.80
N ALA A 5 -3.43 19.48 12.67
CA ALA A 5 -4.35 20.07 13.64
C ALA A 5 -5.69 19.31 13.69
N GLN A 6 -6.24 18.90 12.55
CA GLN A 6 -7.48 18.12 12.49
C GLN A 6 -7.30 16.71 13.07
N VAL A 7 -6.15 16.06 12.81
CA VAL A 7 -5.79 14.75 13.38
C VAL A 7 -5.68 14.86 14.89
N ILE A 8 -4.94 15.86 15.40
CA ILE A 8 -4.82 16.10 16.85
C ILE A 8 -6.21 16.30 17.46
N LEU A 9 -7.05 17.13 16.84
CA LEU A 9 -8.40 17.42 17.35
C LEU A 9 -9.29 16.17 17.34
N GLN A 10 -9.19 15.32 16.31
CA GLN A 10 -9.90 14.06 16.23
C GLN A 10 -9.39 13.04 17.25
N MET A 11 -8.08 12.96 17.47
CA MET A 11 -7.48 12.15 18.53
C MET A 11 -7.93 12.61 19.92
N GLU A 12 -7.96 13.92 20.18
CA GLU A 12 -8.48 14.48 21.43
C GLU A 12 -9.94 14.08 21.67
N GLN A 13 -10.78 14.07 20.62
CA GLN A 13 -12.16 13.60 20.73
C GLN A 13 -12.23 12.12 21.13
N TYR A 14 -11.42 11.25 20.50
CA TYR A 14 -11.37 9.83 20.89
C TYR A 14 -10.82 9.64 22.30
N PHE A 15 -9.79 10.38 22.72
CA PHE A 15 -9.28 10.32 24.09
C PHE A 15 -10.34 10.73 25.11
N ARG A 16 -11.08 11.81 24.86
CA ARG A 16 -12.18 12.25 25.74
C ARG A 16 -13.29 11.20 25.81
N SER A 17 -13.73 10.68 24.66
CA SER A 17 -14.76 9.62 24.60
C SER A 17 -14.32 8.36 25.35
N LYS A 18 -13.06 7.94 25.18
CA LYS A 18 -12.45 6.82 25.89
C LYS A 18 -12.45 7.05 27.39
N GLN A 19 -12.00 8.22 27.84
CA GLN A 19 -11.97 8.57 29.26
C GLN A 19 -13.37 8.58 29.87
N THR A 20 -14.37 9.18 29.20
CA THR A 20 -15.76 9.15 29.64
C THR A 20 -16.30 7.73 29.73
N THR A 21 -16.05 6.90 28.72
CA THR A 21 -16.50 5.50 28.70
C THR A 21 -15.85 4.67 29.81
N GLN A 22 -14.56 4.91 30.09
CA GLN A 22 -13.84 4.28 31.20
C GLN A 22 -14.40 4.69 32.56
N THR A 23 -14.72 5.97 32.76
CA THR A 23 -15.38 6.45 33.98
C THR A 23 -16.74 5.80 34.16
N GLN A 24 -17.57 5.77 33.10
CA GLN A 24 -18.88 5.11 33.15
C GLN A 24 -18.78 3.62 33.50
N LEU A 25 -17.77 2.92 32.96
CA LEU A 25 -17.55 1.51 33.26
C LEU A 25 -17.07 1.31 34.71
N ALA A 26 -16.25 2.21 35.24
CA ALA A 26 -15.77 2.20 36.62
C ALA A 26 -16.87 2.56 37.65
N GLU A 27 -17.84 3.36 37.25
CA GLU A 27 -19.01 3.75 38.06
C GLU A 27 -20.19 2.78 37.91
N LEU A 28 -20.14 1.87 36.93
CA LEU A 28 -21.20 0.89 36.70
C LEU A 28 -21.31 -0.05 37.90
N ARG A 29 -22.51 -0.13 38.49
CA ARG A 29 -22.81 -0.98 39.63
C ARG A 29 -24.02 -1.86 39.33
N PRO A 30 -23.96 -3.18 39.59
CA PRO A 30 -25.11 -4.07 39.40
C PRO A 30 -26.37 -3.60 40.14
N GLU A 31 -26.19 -2.97 41.31
CA GLU A 31 -27.28 -2.48 42.16
C GLU A 31 -28.15 -1.40 41.48
N ASN A 32 -27.65 -0.73 40.43
CA ASN A 32 -28.37 0.31 39.70
C ASN A 32 -29.30 -0.24 38.61
N PHE A 33 -29.41 -1.57 38.46
CA PHE A 33 -30.14 -2.21 37.37
C PHE A 33 -31.26 -3.12 37.90
N PHE A 34 -32.33 -3.24 37.10
CA PHE A 34 -33.51 -4.05 37.42
C PHE A 34 -33.19 -5.55 37.44
N ASP A 35 -32.29 -6.00 36.55
CA ASP A 35 -31.81 -7.38 36.50
C ASP A 35 -30.36 -7.45 35.99
N SER A 36 -29.75 -8.63 36.07
CA SER A 36 -28.39 -8.89 35.60
C SER A 36 -28.24 -8.77 34.08
N THR A 37 -29.31 -8.99 33.32
CA THR A 37 -29.28 -8.93 31.85
C THR A 37 -29.13 -7.49 31.38
N ALA A 38 -29.84 -6.55 32.01
CA ALA A 38 -29.74 -5.13 31.76
C ALA A 38 -28.35 -4.59 32.13
N TYR A 39 -27.79 -5.02 33.27
CA TYR A 39 -26.42 -4.69 33.66
C TYR A 39 -25.39 -5.21 32.65
N ASP A 40 -25.46 -6.49 32.28
CA ASP A 40 -24.54 -7.11 31.33
C ASP A 40 -24.62 -6.47 29.94
N SER A 41 -25.83 -6.13 29.49
CA SER A 41 -26.04 -5.42 28.23
C SER A 41 -25.39 -4.03 28.23
N GLN A 42 -25.59 -3.27 29.31
CA GLN A 42 -25.00 -1.93 29.44
C GLN A 42 -23.47 -2.00 29.53
N LYS A 43 -22.93 -2.96 30.28
CA LYS A 43 -21.49 -3.21 30.38
C LYS A 43 -20.88 -3.54 29.02
N ARG A 44 -21.48 -4.49 28.27
CA ARG A 44 -21.01 -4.85 26.92
C ARG A 44 -21.04 -3.66 25.96
N ALA A 45 -22.10 -2.85 26.00
CA ALA A 45 -22.19 -1.66 25.14
C ALA A 45 -21.05 -0.67 25.41
N LEU A 46 -20.68 -0.45 26.68
CA LEU A 46 -19.55 0.40 27.06
C LEU A 46 -18.20 -0.22 26.63
N GLU A 47 -18.01 -1.53 26.80
CA GLU A 47 -16.80 -2.25 26.33
C GLU A 47 -16.65 -2.20 24.81
N ASP A 48 -17.74 -2.37 24.06
CA ASP A 48 -17.76 -2.26 22.60
C ASP A 48 -17.43 -0.86 22.12
N ARG A 49 -17.95 0.16 22.80
CA ARG A 49 -17.59 1.55 22.53
C ARG A 49 -16.11 1.81 22.78
N LEU A 50 -15.56 1.30 23.88
CA LEU A 50 -14.12 1.42 24.19
C LEU A 50 -13.26 0.78 23.10
N ARG A 51 -13.63 -0.42 22.65
CA ARG A 51 -12.96 -1.11 21.54
C ARG A 51 -13.09 -0.36 20.21
N SER A 52 -14.23 0.28 19.98
CA SER A 52 -14.42 1.11 18.78
C SER A 52 -13.55 2.36 18.81
N ASP A 53 -13.54 3.10 19.92
CA ASP A 53 -12.75 4.32 20.07
C ASP A 53 -11.24 4.03 19.93
N GLN A 54 -10.78 2.89 20.47
CA GLN A 54 -9.39 2.48 20.34
C GLN A 54 -9.03 2.13 18.88
N ARG A 55 -9.86 1.36 18.17
CA ARG A 55 -9.66 1.08 16.74
C ARG A 55 -9.65 2.35 15.91
N ASN A 56 -10.53 3.30 16.20
CA ASN A 56 -10.60 4.58 15.48
C ASN A 56 -9.35 5.45 15.72
N LEU A 57 -8.81 5.45 16.93
CA LEU A 57 -7.55 6.12 17.25
C LEU A 57 -6.38 5.52 16.47
N GLU A 58 -6.25 4.19 16.49
CA GLU A 58 -5.21 3.45 15.76
C GLU A 58 -5.30 3.73 14.25
N GLN A 59 -6.49 3.66 13.65
CA GLN A 59 -6.71 3.98 12.25
C GLN A 59 -6.34 5.43 11.90
N THR A 60 -6.65 6.38 12.79
CA THR A 60 -6.35 7.81 12.58
C THR A 60 -4.85 8.06 12.62
N LEU A 61 -4.14 7.42 13.56
CA LEU A 61 -2.68 7.46 13.66
C LEU A 61 -2.00 6.83 12.45
N GLU A 62 -2.45 5.65 12.03
CA GLU A 62 -1.93 5.00 10.82
C GLU A 62 -2.13 5.87 9.58
N GLN A 63 -3.30 6.49 9.42
CA GLN A 63 -3.55 7.41 8.31
C GLN A 63 -2.59 8.61 8.33
N PHE A 64 -2.29 9.14 9.50
CA PHE A 64 -1.38 10.26 9.65
C PHE A 64 0.08 9.88 9.34
N ASP A 65 0.55 8.73 9.86
CA ASP A 65 1.92 8.26 9.66
C ASP A 65 2.22 7.89 8.19
N ARG A 66 1.21 7.38 7.48
CA ARG A 66 1.33 6.97 6.06
C ARG A 66 1.74 8.10 5.10
N PHE A 67 1.56 9.37 5.47
CA PHE A 67 1.68 10.50 4.54
C PHE A 67 2.47 11.69 5.11
N PRO A 68 3.72 11.92 4.66
CA PRO A 68 4.47 13.11 5.00
C PRO A 68 3.67 14.36 4.57
N PRO A 69 3.38 15.31 5.48
CA PRO A 69 2.40 16.38 5.24
C PRO A 69 2.66 17.20 3.98
N ARG A 70 3.94 17.43 3.64
CA ARG A 70 4.32 18.28 2.49
C ARG A 70 4.03 17.64 1.13
N HIS A 71 4.21 16.33 1.01
CA HIS A 71 4.06 15.62 -0.25
C HIS A 71 2.58 15.33 -0.54
N HIS A 72 1.81 14.94 0.48
CA HIS A 72 0.39 14.66 0.32
C HIS A 72 -0.44 15.90 -0.02
N MET A 73 -0.20 17.05 0.64
CA MET A 73 -0.95 18.28 0.34
C MET A 73 -0.81 18.74 -1.12
N ARG A 74 0.36 18.54 -1.72
CA ARG A 74 0.60 18.85 -3.14
C ARG A 74 -0.15 17.92 -4.09
N HIS A 75 -0.34 16.66 -3.69
CA HIS A 75 -0.90 15.60 -4.53
C HIS A 75 -2.36 15.27 -4.25
N GLN A 76 -2.96 15.79 -3.18
CA GLN A 76 -4.27 15.38 -2.69
C GLN A 76 -5.38 15.38 -3.76
N ALA A 77 -5.49 16.44 -4.56
CA ALA A 77 -6.49 16.51 -5.63
C ALA A 77 -6.30 15.40 -6.67
N LYS A 78 -5.04 15.10 -7.02
CA LYS A 78 -4.69 14.09 -8.03
C LYS A 78 -4.70 12.67 -7.49
N LEU A 79 -4.49 12.48 -6.18
CA LEU A 79 -4.68 11.20 -5.52
C LEU A 79 -6.15 10.79 -5.57
N SER A 80 -7.07 11.74 -5.37
CA SER A 80 -8.50 11.47 -5.53
C SER A 80 -8.84 11.02 -6.95
N ASP A 81 -8.26 11.64 -7.98
CA ASP A 81 -8.44 11.22 -9.38
C ASP A 81 -7.88 9.80 -9.61
N LEU A 82 -6.67 9.53 -9.13
CA LEU A 82 -6.03 8.22 -9.23
C LEU A 82 -6.91 7.13 -8.59
N HIS A 83 -7.47 7.41 -7.40
CA HIS A 83 -8.24 6.46 -6.61
C HIS A 83 -9.66 6.17 -7.14
N GLN A 84 -10.14 6.87 -8.16
CA GLN A 84 -11.45 6.58 -8.77
C GLN A 84 -11.54 5.16 -9.33
N ALA A 85 -10.43 4.63 -9.88
CA ALA A 85 -10.38 3.27 -10.42
C ALA A 85 -10.12 2.18 -9.36
N GLY A 86 -9.83 2.57 -8.12
CA GLY A 86 -9.49 1.67 -7.02
C GLY A 86 -8.81 2.44 -5.90
N ASN A 87 -9.23 2.21 -4.66
CA ASN A 87 -8.69 2.89 -3.49
C ASN A 87 -7.20 2.56 -3.27
N TYR A 88 -6.61 3.21 -2.27
CA TYR A 88 -5.20 3.05 -1.91
C TYR A 88 -4.83 1.58 -1.64
N GLU A 89 -5.65 0.89 -0.87
CA GLU A 89 -5.46 -0.50 -0.44
C GLU A 89 -5.51 -1.50 -1.61
N ALA A 90 -6.36 -1.23 -2.61
CA ALA A 90 -6.47 -2.04 -3.82
C ALA A 90 -5.43 -1.68 -4.89
N SER A 91 -4.74 -0.53 -4.78
CA SER A 91 -3.80 -0.07 -5.81
C SER A 91 -2.40 -0.64 -5.60
N VAL A 92 -1.83 -1.22 -6.67
CA VAL A 92 -0.50 -1.85 -6.67
C VAL A 92 0.39 -1.16 -7.71
N PHE A 93 1.50 -0.58 -7.27
CA PHE A 93 2.43 0.13 -8.15
C PHE A 93 3.43 -0.84 -8.81
N ILE A 94 3.53 -0.80 -10.12
CA ILE A 94 4.49 -1.59 -10.90
C ILE A 94 5.69 -0.72 -11.22
N MET A 95 6.85 -1.09 -10.67
CA MET A 95 8.14 -0.45 -10.90
C MET A 95 8.91 -1.27 -11.93
N THR A 96 9.26 -0.66 -13.06
CA THR A 96 9.89 -1.37 -14.18
C THR A 96 10.64 -0.40 -15.08
N LYS A 97 11.51 -0.93 -15.95
CA LYS A 97 12.08 -0.13 -17.05
C LYS A 97 10.99 0.10 -18.09
N PHE A 98 11.02 1.25 -18.74
CA PHE A 98 10.11 1.50 -19.86
C PHE A 98 10.77 1.05 -21.16
N PRO A 99 10.25 0.00 -21.82
CA PRO A 99 10.80 -0.46 -23.07
C PRO A 99 10.53 0.55 -24.20
N ASP A 100 11.58 0.85 -24.98
CA ASP A 100 11.48 1.56 -26.24
C ASP A 100 11.01 0.61 -27.33
N LYS A 101 10.29 1.10 -28.34
CA LYS A 101 9.78 0.22 -29.41
C LYS A 101 10.93 -0.29 -30.29
N GLY A 102 10.87 -1.57 -30.67
CA GLY A 102 11.63 -2.09 -31.81
C GLY A 102 12.74 -3.08 -31.51
N SER A 103 12.88 -3.60 -30.29
CA SER A 103 13.75 -4.75 -30.00
C SER A 103 12.97 -5.95 -29.43
N PRO A 104 13.42 -7.20 -29.70
CA PRO A 104 12.82 -8.39 -29.11
C PRO A 104 12.78 -8.36 -27.58
N GLU A 105 13.80 -7.78 -26.95
CA GLU A 105 13.89 -7.63 -25.50
C GLU A 105 12.89 -6.61 -24.96
N ALA A 106 12.63 -5.52 -25.71
CA ALA A 106 11.59 -4.55 -25.39
C ALA A 106 10.19 -5.16 -25.46
N ASP A 107 9.92 -5.94 -26.50
CA ASP A 107 8.65 -6.65 -26.67
C ASP A 107 8.46 -7.66 -25.54
N ARG A 108 9.52 -8.38 -25.17
CA ARG A 108 9.49 -9.34 -24.05
C ARG A 108 9.24 -8.65 -22.71
N LEU A 109 9.92 -7.54 -22.42
CA LEU A 109 9.68 -6.77 -21.21
C LEU A 109 8.22 -6.25 -21.16
N THR A 110 7.69 -5.82 -22.30
CA THR A 110 6.27 -5.42 -22.40
C THR A 110 5.34 -6.58 -22.04
N GLN A 111 5.61 -7.80 -22.54
CA GLN A 111 4.81 -8.99 -22.21
C GLN A 111 4.89 -9.36 -20.73
N ILE A 112 6.09 -9.26 -20.12
CA ILE A 112 6.29 -9.45 -18.68
C ILE A 112 5.44 -8.44 -17.88
N ILE A 113 5.49 -7.16 -18.25
CA ILE A 113 4.70 -6.10 -17.59
C ILE A 113 3.19 -6.40 -17.71
N GLU A 114 2.71 -6.81 -18.87
CA GLU A 114 1.29 -7.16 -19.06
C GLU A 114 0.88 -8.40 -18.26
N THR A 115 1.78 -9.37 -18.09
CA THR A 115 1.56 -10.54 -17.25
C THR A 115 1.42 -10.16 -15.78
N VAL A 116 2.31 -9.30 -15.28
CA VAL A 116 2.20 -8.74 -13.93
C VAL A 116 0.86 -8.01 -13.75
N LYS A 117 0.46 -7.16 -14.71
CA LYS A 117 -0.85 -6.46 -14.65
C LYS A 117 -2.02 -7.45 -14.60
N LYS A 118 -2.00 -8.49 -15.42
CA LYS A 118 -3.05 -9.51 -15.48
C LYS A 118 -3.15 -10.28 -14.17
N ALA A 119 -2.03 -10.69 -13.60
CA ALA A 119 -1.98 -11.39 -12.33
C ALA A 119 -2.48 -10.52 -11.17
N ILE A 120 -2.07 -9.24 -11.10
CA ILE A 120 -2.57 -8.30 -10.08
C ILE A 120 -4.11 -8.17 -10.16
N LYS A 121 -4.65 -8.03 -11.39
CA LYS A 121 -6.10 -7.97 -11.61
C LYS A 121 -6.80 -9.27 -11.20
N ALA A 122 -6.20 -10.42 -11.50
CA ALA A 122 -6.74 -11.73 -11.13
C ALA A 122 -6.84 -11.90 -9.60
N SER A 123 -5.94 -11.28 -8.83
CA SER A 123 -6.01 -11.23 -7.36
C SER A 123 -7.01 -10.19 -6.82
N GLY A 124 -7.72 -9.46 -7.67
CA GLY A 124 -8.71 -8.45 -7.25
C GLY A 124 -8.14 -7.06 -6.97
N TYR A 125 -6.90 -6.79 -7.41
CA TYR A 125 -6.22 -5.52 -7.21
C TYR A 125 -6.13 -4.69 -8.51
N VAL A 126 -5.77 -3.41 -8.38
CA VAL A 126 -5.70 -2.45 -9.47
C VAL A 126 -4.24 -2.13 -9.78
N PRO A 127 -3.69 -2.63 -10.91
CA PRO A 127 -2.31 -2.34 -11.28
C PRO A 127 -2.15 -0.88 -11.72
N ARG A 128 -1.12 -0.21 -11.22
CA ARG A 128 -0.74 1.17 -11.55
C ARG A 128 0.67 1.19 -12.11
N ILE A 129 0.89 1.93 -13.20
CA ILE A 129 2.21 2.10 -13.80
C ILE A 129 2.39 3.57 -14.17
N ALA A 130 3.60 4.11 -14.01
CA ALA A 130 3.93 5.51 -14.27
C ALA A 130 4.02 5.87 -15.79
N GLN A 131 3.27 5.16 -16.63
CA GLN A 131 3.06 5.44 -18.06
C GLN A 131 1.72 6.14 -18.35
N GLY A 132 0.88 6.31 -17.32
CA GLY A 132 -0.45 6.91 -17.43
C GLY A 132 -0.45 8.43 -17.66
N PRO A 133 -1.58 9.11 -17.37
CA PRO A 133 -1.72 10.55 -17.55
C PRO A 133 -0.59 11.32 -16.86
N LYS A 134 -0.03 12.33 -17.54
CA LYS A 134 0.90 13.29 -16.92
C LYS A 134 0.08 14.30 -16.13
N TYR A 135 0.03 14.13 -14.81
CA TYR A 135 -0.64 15.02 -13.88
C TYR A 135 0.16 16.31 -13.64
N TYR A 136 1.49 16.23 -13.73
CA TYR A 136 2.42 17.31 -13.47
C TYR A 136 3.45 17.48 -14.59
N ARG A 137 4.02 18.70 -14.69
CA ARG A 137 5.12 19.02 -15.60
C ARG A 137 6.41 18.29 -15.24
N TRP A 138 6.71 18.15 -13.94
CA TRP A 138 7.90 17.46 -13.47
C TRP A 138 7.65 15.96 -13.39
N LEU A 139 8.56 15.15 -13.92
CA LEU A 139 8.38 13.70 -13.99
C LEU A 139 8.32 13.07 -12.60
N TRP A 140 9.16 13.54 -11.69
CA TRP A 140 9.19 13.08 -10.31
C TRP A 140 7.84 13.23 -9.62
N ASP A 141 7.13 14.33 -9.84
CA ASP A 141 5.81 14.58 -9.25
C ASP A 141 4.74 13.57 -9.71
N ASN A 142 4.89 13.04 -10.93
CA ASN A 142 4.02 11.99 -11.43
C ASN A 142 4.36 10.64 -10.77
N VAL A 143 5.66 10.31 -10.66
CA VAL A 143 6.11 9.09 -9.99
C VAL A 143 5.71 9.11 -8.51
N GLU A 144 5.95 10.23 -7.82
CA GLU A 144 5.57 10.45 -6.43
C GLU A 144 4.06 10.29 -6.21
N LEU A 145 3.22 10.68 -7.18
CA LEU A 145 1.78 10.45 -7.11
C LEU A 145 1.43 8.95 -7.07
N TYR A 146 2.06 8.12 -7.91
CA TYR A 146 1.84 6.68 -7.90
C TYR A 146 2.43 6.04 -6.66
N LEU A 147 3.62 6.48 -6.25
CA LEU A 147 4.24 6.07 -5.00
C LEU A 147 3.33 6.37 -3.83
N LEU A 148 2.75 7.56 -3.70
CA LEU A 148 1.81 7.90 -2.63
C LEU A 148 0.48 7.17 -2.76
N GLY A 149 0.04 6.86 -3.98
CA GLY A 149 -1.27 6.32 -4.29
C GLY A 149 -1.48 4.82 -4.09
N CYS A 150 -0.42 4.04 -3.88
CA CYS A 150 -0.51 2.57 -3.86
C CYS A 150 -0.04 1.97 -2.53
N ALA A 151 -0.86 1.14 -1.88
CA ALA A 151 -0.48 0.46 -0.65
C ALA A 151 0.65 -0.56 -0.84
N ARG A 152 0.78 -1.11 -2.05
CA ARG A 152 1.71 -2.20 -2.38
C ARG A 152 2.46 -1.92 -3.66
N GLY A 153 3.62 -2.56 -3.82
CA GLY A 153 4.44 -2.47 -5.01
C GLY A 153 4.83 -3.84 -5.57
N VAL A 154 5.12 -3.88 -6.87
CA VAL A 154 5.82 -4.98 -7.54
C VAL A 154 6.99 -4.36 -8.29
N ALA A 155 8.21 -4.70 -7.90
CA ALA A 155 9.43 -4.27 -8.56
C ALA A 155 9.94 -5.36 -9.50
N ILE A 156 9.95 -5.09 -10.80
CA ILE A 156 10.48 -6.00 -11.82
C ILE A 156 11.97 -5.69 -12.00
N VAL A 157 12.83 -6.61 -11.58
CA VAL A 157 14.28 -6.44 -11.58
C VAL A 157 14.92 -7.41 -12.56
N GLU A 158 15.43 -6.86 -13.65
CA GLU A 158 15.98 -7.61 -14.77
C GLU A 158 17.17 -6.87 -15.40
N ALA A 159 18.01 -7.57 -16.16
CA ALA A 159 19.16 -7.01 -16.88
C ALA A 159 19.22 -7.45 -18.35
N ARG A 160 18.11 -7.98 -18.88
CA ARG A 160 18.01 -8.52 -20.23
C ARG A 160 17.66 -7.43 -21.24
N TYR A 161 16.74 -6.53 -20.88
CA TYR A 161 16.39 -5.38 -21.73
C TYR A 161 17.51 -4.33 -21.74
N LEU A 162 18.00 -3.96 -20.56
CA LEU A 162 19.19 -3.12 -20.39
C LEU A 162 20.09 -3.76 -19.34
N PRO A 163 21.39 -3.98 -19.59
CA PRO A 163 22.28 -4.78 -18.74
C PRO A 163 22.74 -4.03 -17.47
N GLU A 164 21.81 -3.37 -16.79
CA GLU A 164 22.03 -2.56 -15.61
C GLU A 164 20.91 -2.71 -14.59
N LEU A 165 21.23 -2.37 -13.34
CA LEU A 165 20.21 -2.08 -12.35
C LEU A 165 19.61 -0.70 -12.63
N ASN A 166 18.30 -0.62 -12.87
CA ASN A 166 17.66 0.65 -13.14
C ASN A 166 17.59 1.52 -11.86
N PRO A 167 18.18 2.72 -11.86
CA PRO A 167 18.20 3.58 -10.68
C PRO A 167 16.81 4.09 -10.28
N ASN A 168 15.87 4.25 -11.22
CA ASN A 168 14.50 4.63 -10.91
C ASN A 168 13.76 3.49 -10.20
N VAL A 169 13.89 2.25 -10.67
CA VAL A 169 13.29 1.08 -10.00
C VAL A 169 13.85 0.93 -8.60
N ALA A 170 15.17 1.11 -8.42
CA ALA A 170 15.80 1.05 -7.10
C ALA A 170 15.30 2.18 -6.16
N LEU A 171 15.15 3.40 -6.68
CA LEU A 171 14.64 4.55 -5.93
C LEU A 171 13.18 4.37 -5.52
N GLU A 172 12.32 3.95 -6.46
CA GLU A 172 10.89 3.71 -6.22
C GLU A 172 10.69 2.58 -5.20
N TRP A 173 11.44 1.48 -5.35
CA TRP A 173 11.43 0.36 -4.42
C TRP A 173 11.88 0.81 -3.02
N GLY A 174 13.03 1.48 -2.93
CA GLY A 174 13.60 1.95 -1.67
C GLY A 174 12.69 2.96 -0.97
N TRP A 175 12.01 3.82 -1.73
CA TRP A 175 11.02 4.74 -1.20
C TRP A 175 9.82 4.00 -0.62
N MET A 176 9.24 3.04 -1.36
CA MET A 176 8.07 2.30 -0.86
C MET A 176 8.40 1.49 0.40
N VAL A 177 9.52 0.78 0.40
CA VAL A 177 9.98 0.02 1.58
C VAL A 177 10.30 0.96 2.74
N GLY A 178 10.98 2.07 2.49
CA GLY A 178 11.29 3.09 3.52
C GLY A 178 10.06 3.75 4.12
N MET A 179 8.94 3.75 3.39
CA MET A 179 7.62 4.22 3.83
C MET A 179 6.76 3.09 4.45
N GLY A 180 7.35 1.94 4.77
CA GLY A 180 6.67 0.81 5.42
C GLY A 180 5.70 0.05 4.52
N ARG A 181 5.84 0.15 3.19
CA ARG A 181 4.93 -0.50 2.24
C ARG A 181 5.43 -1.88 1.85
N GLU A 182 4.47 -2.76 1.58
CA GLU A 182 4.77 -4.11 1.10
C GLU A 182 5.17 -4.04 -0.38
N VAL A 183 6.33 -4.62 -0.73
CA VAL A 183 6.80 -4.65 -2.12
C VAL A 183 7.27 -6.06 -2.47
N LEU A 184 6.65 -6.66 -3.49
CA LEU A 184 7.17 -7.87 -4.10
C LEU A 184 8.39 -7.53 -4.95
N PHE A 185 9.52 -8.11 -4.57
CA PHE A 185 10.76 -7.99 -5.33
C PHE A 185 10.84 -9.15 -6.34
N LEU A 186 10.41 -8.90 -7.57
CA LEU A 186 10.28 -9.89 -8.63
C LEU A 186 11.52 -9.85 -9.53
N ARG A 187 12.41 -10.83 -9.33
CA ARG A 187 13.75 -10.84 -9.89
C ARG A 187 13.88 -11.83 -11.05
N GLU A 188 14.46 -11.38 -12.15
CA GLU A 188 14.83 -12.26 -13.25
C GLU A 188 16.02 -13.15 -12.81
N SER A 189 15.92 -14.45 -13.10
CA SER A 189 16.82 -15.48 -12.57
C SER A 189 18.29 -15.28 -12.97
N SER A 190 18.55 -14.71 -14.14
CA SER A 190 19.90 -14.42 -14.63
C SER A 190 20.45 -13.06 -14.18
N PHE A 191 19.71 -12.27 -13.39
CA PHE A 191 20.14 -10.97 -12.91
C PHE A 191 21.39 -11.08 -12.00
N LYS A 192 22.52 -10.49 -12.40
CA LYS A 192 23.82 -10.60 -11.69
C LYS A 192 24.22 -9.38 -10.87
N HIS A 193 23.48 -8.28 -10.94
CA HIS A 193 23.84 -7.02 -10.28
C HIS A 193 23.41 -7.01 -8.80
N ASP A 194 23.82 -8.03 -8.06
CA ASP A 194 23.52 -8.15 -6.64
C ASP A 194 24.29 -7.11 -5.82
N ARG A 195 23.53 -6.37 -5.01
CA ARG A 195 24.06 -5.50 -3.95
C ARG A 195 23.77 -6.19 -2.62
N ALA A 196 24.71 -6.08 -1.67
CA ALA A 196 24.64 -6.79 -0.38
C ALA A 196 23.30 -6.57 0.36
N ASP A 197 22.72 -5.37 0.24
CA ASP A 197 21.47 -4.99 0.91
C ASP A 197 20.22 -5.68 0.33
N TRP A 198 20.32 -6.29 -0.86
CA TRP A 198 19.18 -6.91 -1.56
C TRP A 198 19.14 -8.44 -1.39
N ALA A 199 20.24 -9.04 -0.93
CA ALA A 199 20.37 -10.49 -0.70
C ALA A 199 19.50 -11.00 0.46
N GLY A 200 19.00 -10.11 1.33
CA GLY A 200 18.13 -10.44 2.47
C GLY A 200 16.64 -10.25 2.23
N LEU A 201 16.22 -9.84 1.02
CA LEU A 201 14.81 -9.60 0.71
C LEU A 201 14.11 -10.92 0.37
N LEU A 202 12.91 -11.12 0.93
CA LEU A 202 11.96 -12.10 0.41
C LEU A 202 11.65 -11.71 -1.04
N SER A 203 12.26 -12.43 -1.97
CA SER A 203 12.15 -12.19 -3.41
C SER A 203 11.61 -13.43 -4.09
N SER A 204 10.86 -13.22 -5.16
CA SER A 204 10.42 -14.28 -6.06
C SER A 204 11.20 -14.17 -7.36
N SER A 205 11.59 -15.30 -7.92
CA SER A 205 12.33 -15.34 -9.18
C SER A 205 11.46 -15.77 -10.35
N PHE A 206 11.78 -15.29 -11.55
CA PHE A 206 11.17 -15.73 -12.80
C PHE A 206 12.22 -15.93 -13.89
N ASP A 207 11.91 -16.77 -14.89
CA ASP A 207 12.75 -16.98 -16.06
C ASP A 207 12.34 -16.00 -17.19
N TRP A 208 13.30 -15.38 -17.88
CA TRP A 208 13.01 -14.40 -18.93
C TRP A 208 12.24 -14.99 -20.13
N ASP A 209 12.49 -16.26 -20.44
CA ASP A 209 11.91 -16.93 -21.60
C ASP A 209 10.62 -17.68 -21.23
N ASP A 210 10.47 -18.12 -19.97
CA ASP A 210 9.27 -18.76 -19.39
C ASP A 210 8.80 -18.06 -18.09
N TYR A 211 8.33 -16.82 -18.21
CA TYR A 211 8.01 -15.96 -17.06
C TYR A 211 6.59 -16.19 -16.48
N GLU A 212 5.61 -16.60 -17.29
CA GLU A 212 4.19 -16.55 -16.92
C GLU A 212 3.82 -17.33 -15.65
N PRO A 213 4.23 -18.60 -15.49
CA PRO A 213 3.83 -19.41 -14.34
C PRO A 213 4.40 -18.87 -13.03
N ALA A 214 5.68 -18.50 -13.05
CA ALA A 214 6.40 -17.98 -11.88
C ALA A 214 5.84 -16.63 -11.42
N ILE A 215 5.62 -15.70 -12.36
CA ILE A 215 5.06 -14.38 -12.05
C ILE A 215 3.64 -14.50 -11.48
N SER A 216 2.80 -15.34 -12.08
CA SER A 216 1.42 -15.52 -11.64
C SER A 216 1.34 -16.10 -10.22
N THR A 217 2.19 -17.08 -9.94
CA THR A 217 2.28 -17.72 -8.61
C THR A 217 2.77 -16.71 -7.56
N ALA A 218 3.87 -16.02 -7.84
CA ALA A 218 4.45 -15.04 -6.93
C ALA A 218 3.46 -13.91 -6.58
N ILE A 219 2.70 -13.42 -7.56
CA ILE A 219 1.71 -12.37 -7.33
C ILE A 219 0.50 -12.90 -6.54
N ALA A 220 0.05 -14.14 -6.79
CA ALA A 220 -1.05 -14.74 -6.04
C ALA A 220 -0.68 -14.99 -4.57
N GLU A 221 0.57 -15.37 -4.29
CA GLU A 221 1.09 -15.53 -2.93
C GLU A 221 1.25 -14.17 -2.22
N PHE A 222 1.74 -13.16 -2.93
CA PHE A 222 1.95 -11.82 -2.39
C PHE A 222 0.65 -11.04 -2.15
N LEU A 223 -0.32 -11.19 -3.05
CA LEU A 223 -1.61 -10.49 -3.01
C LEU A 223 -2.71 -11.49 -2.67
N PRO A 224 -3.04 -11.70 -1.38
CA PRO A 224 -4.13 -12.59 -1.00
C PRO A 224 -5.43 -12.08 -1.62
N GLY A 225 -6.15 -12.94 -2.33
CA GLY A 225 -7.36 -12.56 -3.05
C GLY A 225 -8.35 -11.83 -2.13
N GLN A 226 -8.84 -10.66 -2.58
CA GLN A 226 -9.87 -9.94 -1.84
C GLN A 226 -11.15 -10.80 -1.82
N ARG A 227 -11.51 -11.30 -0.63
CA ARG A 227 -12.77 -12.01 -0.39
C ARG A 227 -13.96 -11.06 -0.40
#